data_AF-A0A0W0FGY2-F1
#
_entry.id   AF-A0A0W0FGY2-F1
#
_cell.length_a   1.000
_cell.length_b   1.000
_cell.length_c   1.000
_cell.angle_alpha   90.00
_cell.angle_beta   90.00
_cell.angle_gamma   90.00
#
_symmetry.space_group_name_H-M   'P 1'
#
loop_
_entity.id
_entity.type
_entity.pdbx_description
1 polymer ?
#
loop_
_entity_poly.entity_id
_entity_poly.type
_entity_poly.pdbx_seq_one_letter_code
_entity_poly.pdbx_strand_id
1 'polypeptide(L)' 'MTVTQKTPKPLQRLAFHSTATCAHQAQEYGKCIVATYTDVRKDICKEEFAKFSQCLREAMKRKW' A
#
# COMPACT_ATOMS: atom_id res chain seq x y z
N MET A 1 -11.73 -5.06 29.36
CA MET A 1 -11.06 -4.07 28.49
C MET A 1 -11.79 -4.05 27.16
N THR A 2 -12.74 -3.14 27.00
CA THR A 2 -13.60 -3.05 25.80
C THR A 2 -12.91 -2.18 24.76
N VAL A 3 -12.31 -2.80 23.74
CA VAL A 3 -11.81 -2.08 22.57
C VAL A 3 -13.01 -1.56 21.79
N THR A 4 -13.32 -0.27 21.94
CA THR A 4 -14.31 0.41 21.10
C THR A 4 -13.82 0.37 19.65
N GLN A 5 -14.27 -0.61 18.88
CA GLN A 5 -14.03 -0.70 17.44
C GLN A 5 -14.81 0.43 16.75
N LYS A 6 -14.18 1.59 16.63
CA LYS A 6 -14.60 2.63 15.68
C LYS A 6 -14.51 2.01 14.30
N THR A 7 -15.62 1.99 13.55
CA THR A 7 -15.60 1.65 12.13
C THR A 7 -14.48 2.45 11.48
N PRO A 8 -13.40 1.80 11.02
CA PRO A 8 -12.22 2.52 10.58
C PRO A 8 -12.63 3.38 9.39
N LYS A 9 -12.36 4.69 9.50
CA LYS A 9 -12.58 5.63 8.41
C LYS A 9 -11.93 5.03 7.14
N PRO A 10 -12.46 5.26 5.94
CA PRO A 10 -11.91 4.68 4.71
C PRO A 10 -10.40 4.94 4.56
N LEU A 11 -9.89 6.09 5.03
CA LEU A 11 -8.46 6.38 5.12
C LEU A 11 -7.68 5.46 6.08
N GLN A 12 -8.27 5.13 7.22
CA GLN A 12 -7.66 4.24 8.22
C GLN A 12 -7.65 2.78 7.72
N ARG A 13 -8.68 2.36 6.98
CA ARG A 13 -8.68 1.07 6.26
C ARG A 13 -7.59 1.03 5.19
N LEU A 14 -7.46 2.10 4.41
CA LEU A 14 -6.38 2.21 3.42
C LEU A 14 -5.01 2.06 4.09
N ALA A 15 -4.74 2.83 5.14
CA ALA A 15 -3.48 2.76 5.87
C ALA A 15 -3.18 1.34 6.39
N PHE A 16 -4.19 0.68 6.99
CA PHE A 16 -4.06 -0.69 7.46
C PHE A 16 -3.75 -1.66 6.31
N HIS A 17 -4.48 -1.60 5.20
CA HIS A 17 -4.24 -2.48 4.06
C HIS A 17 -2.89 -2.20 3.38
N SER A 18 -2.43 -0.95 3.36
CA SER A 18 -1.08 -0.58 2.88
C SER A 18 0.02 -1.24 3.69
N THR A 19 -0.11 -1.29 5.02
CA THR A 19 0.97 -1.75 5.91
C THR A 19 0.82 -3.19 6.37
N ALA A 20 -0.38 -3.79 6.29
CA ALA A 20 -0.64 -5.15 6.75
C ALA A 20 -0.89 -6.11 5.58
N THR A 21 -1.84 -5.79 4.69
CA THR A 21 -2.26 -6.69 3.61
C THR A 21 -1.31 -6.63 2.41
N CYS A 22 -0.89 -5.43 2.02
CA CYS A 22 -0.01 -5.18 0.89
C CYS A 22 1.42 -4.83 1.33
N ALA A 23 1.79 -5.24 2.54
CA ALA A 23 3.06 -4.89 3.19
C ALA A 23 4.27 -5.34 2.35
N HIS A 24 4.18 -6.53 1.76
CA HIS A 24 5.25 -7.09 0.94
C HIS A 24 5.49 -6.25 -0.32
N GLN A 25 4.42 -5.90 -1.05
CA GLN A 25 4.51 -5.06 -2.24
C GLN A 25 4.97 -3.65 -1.89
N ALA A 26 4.57 -3.10 -0.74
CA ALA A 26 5.04 -1.82 -0.24
C ALA A 26 6.55 -1.83 0.05
N GLN A 27 7.07 -2.91 0.63
CA GLN A 27 8.50 -3.08 0.89
C GLN A 27 9.31 -3.18 -0.41
N GLU A 28 8.86 -3.98 -1.38
CA GLU A 28 9.54 -4.10 -2.68
C GLU A 28 9.56 -2.76 -3.43
N TYR A 29 8.43 -2.03 -3.45
CA TYR A 29 8.37 -0.68 -4.00
C TYR A 29 9.32 0.28 -3.27
N GLY A 30 9.36 0.23 -1.93
CA GLY A 30 10.27 1.03 -1.12
C GLY A 30 11.74 0.74 -1.40
N LYS A 31 12.12 -0.54 -1.56
CA LYS A 31 13.49 -0.96 -1.93
C LYS A 31 13.90 -0.38 -3.27
N CYS A 32 13.04 -0.45 -4.27
CA CYS A 32 13.30 0.13 -5.59
C CYS A 32 13.51 1.64 -5.50
N ILE A 33 12.66 2.35 -4.75
CA ILE A 33 12.81 3.81 -4.56
C ILE A 33 14.11 4.15 -3.86
N VAL A 34 14.48 3.44 -2.78
CA VAL A 34 15.73 3.72 -2.05
C VAL A 34 16.94 3.43 -2.93
N ALA A 35 16.90 2.36 -3.73
CA ALA A 35 17.98 2.02 -4.66
C ALA A 35 18.14 3.06 -5.79
N THR A 36 17.08 3.77 -6.15
CA THR A 36 17.03 4.67 -7.30
C THR A 36 16.79 6.14 -6.92
N TYR A 37 16.87 6.46 -5.62
CA TYR A 37 16.58 7.79 -5.07
C TYR A 37 17.50 8.89 -5.65
N THR A 38 18.68 8.51 -6.15
CA THR A 38 19.65 9.44 -6.76
C THR A 38 19.38 9.75 -8.22
N ASP A 39 18.65 8.89 -8.95
CA ASP A 39 18.29 9.05 -10.37
C ASP A 39 16.79 8.70 -10.53
N VAL A 40 15.93 9.45 -9.84
CA VAL A 40 14.48 9.22 -9.88
C VAL A 40 13.96 9.62 -11.26
N ARG A 41 13.89 8.64 -12.16
CA ARG A 41 13.19 8.78 -13.44
C ARG A 41 11.76 8.28 -13.34
N LYS A 42 10.92 8.88 -14.18
CA LYS A 42 9.55 8.43 -14.37
C LYS A 42 9.56 6.95 -14.77
N ASP A 43 8.68 6.17 -14.15
CA ASP A 43 8.48 4.73 -14.39
C ASP A 43 9.57 3.76 -13.87
N ILE A 44 10.56 4.20 -13.09
CA ILE A 44 11.61 3.30 -12.56
C ILE A 44 11.05 2.16 -11.70
N CYS A 45 10.16 2.47 -10.76
CA CYS A 45 9.53 1.47 -9.88
C CYS A 45 8.09 1.17 -10.30
N LYS A 46 7.80 1.26 -11.61
CA LYS A 46 6.44 1.15 -12.13
C LYS A 46 5.85 -0.23 -11.89
N GLU A 47 6.65 -1.29 -12.03
CA GLU A 47 6.18 -2.66 -11.89
C GLU A 47 5.79 -2.98 -10.44
N GLU A 48 6.60 -2.54 -9.50
CA GLU A 48 6.38 -2.67 -8.06
C GLU A 48 5.18 -1.82 -7.63
N PHE A 49 5.09 -0.59 -8.15
CA PHE A 49 3.94 0.28 -7.92
C PHE A 49 2.64 -0.32 -8.51
N ALA A 50 2.70 -0.94 -9.68
CA ALA A 50 1.54 -1.61 -10.29
C ALA A 50 1.05 -2.76 -9.39
N LYS A 51 1.95 -3.60 -8.88
CA LYS A 51 1.63 -4.68 -7.94
C LYS A 51 1.05 -4.15 -6.62
N PHE A 52 1.67 -3.11 -6.06
CA PHE A 52 1.21 -2.48 -4.82
C PHE A 52 -0.17 -1.83 -4.97
N SER A 53 -0.35 -1.05 -6.04
CA SER A 53 -1.62 -0.37 -6.31
C SER A 53 -2.76 -1.33 -6.65
N GLN A 54 -2.46 -2.45 -7.32
CA GLN A 54 -3.44 -3.52 -7.57
C GLN A 54 -3.91 -4.14 -6.25
N CYS A 55 -2.97 -4.56 -5.38
CA CYS A 55 -3.27 -5.10 -4.07
C CYS A 55 -4.12 -4.13 -3.23
N LEU A 56 -3.76 -2.84 -3.21
CA LEU A 56 -4.52 -1.81 -2.50
C LEU A 56 -5.93 -1.63 -3.04
N ARG A 57 -6.08 -1.60 -4.37
CA ARG A 57 -7.39 -1.47 -5.01
C ARG A 57 -8.29 -2.66 -4.69
N GLU A 58 -7.74 -3.87 -4.67
CA GLU A 58 -8.48 -5.07 -4.29
C GLU A 58 -8.84 -5.08 -2.80
N ALA A 59 -7.91 -4.74 -1.92
CA ALA A 59 -8.16 -4.65 -0.49
C ALA A 59 -9.18 -3.56 -0.11
N MET A 60 -9.22 -2.47 -0.89
CA MET A 60 -10.17 -1.37 -0.72
C MET A 60 -11.51 -1.59 -1.45
N LYS A 61 -11.66 -2.64 -2.29
CA LYS A 61 -12.96 -2.96 -2.91
C LYS A 61 -13.99 -3.18 -1.79
N ARG A 62 -14.99 -2.31 -1.74
CA ARG A 62 -16.15 -2.51 -0.87
C ARG A 62 -16.94 -3.69 -1.42
N LYS A 63 -16.96 -4.80 -0.70
CA LYS A 63 -18.07 -5.76 -0.79
C LYS A 63 -19.30 -5.05 -0.21
N TRP A 64 -20.24 -4.71 -1.10
CA TRP A 64 -21.61 -4.36 -0.73
C TRP A 64 -22.36 -5.63 -0.37
#